data_AF-A0A9P9J8N8-F1
#
_entry.id   AF-A0A9P9J8N8-F1
#
_cell.length_a   1.000
_cell.length_b   1.000
_cell.length_c   1.000
_cell.angle_alpha   90.00
_cell.angle_beta   90.00
_cell.angle_gamma   90.00
#
_symmetry.space_group_name_H-M   'P 1'
#
loop_
_entity.id
_entity.type
_entity.pdbx_description
1 polymer ?
#
loop_
_entity_poly.entity_id
_entity_poly.type
_entity_poly.pdbx_seq_one_letter_code
_entity_poly.pdbx_strand_id
1 'polypeptide(L)'
;MHLSSFIALAAALAFNSVQADSTPSVTTLVTSVVAPTETNTRKHASRAICKQIFPQPKVFRCDARGYVNNDSSKIGEPVFMPTVEDCADYCLWESSCHSFNYRWGSCQIFGGDFSALGFFEATSYTYWYQLECFNC
;
A
#
# COMPACT_ATOMS: atom_id res chain seq x y z
N MET A 1 0.91 -30.49 46.89
CA MET A 1 1.74 -29.73 45.92
C MET A 1 0.79 -28.95 45.02
N HIS A 2 0.91 -27.62 45.05
CA HIS A 2 0.35 -26.56 44.18
C HIS A 2 -1.12 -26.69 43.70
N LEU A 3 -2.08 -26.09 44.40
CA LEU A 3 -2.61 -24.71 44.25
C LEU A 3 -3.13 -24.35 42.85
N SER A 4 -4.46 -24.41 42.71
CA SER A 4 -5.27 -23.80 41.66
C SER A 4 -5.21 -22.27 41.75
N SER A 5 -5.18 -21.58 40.61
CA SER A 5 -5.48 -20.13 40.52
C SER A 5 -6.02 -19.79 39.13
N PHE A 6 -7.34 -19.60 39.08
CA PHE A 6 -8.03 -18.90 37.99
C PHE A 6 -8.42 -17.53 38.51
N ILE A 7 -7.82 -16.45 38.01
CA ILE A 7 -8.32 -15.08 38.21
C ILE A 7 -8.02 -14.29 36.94
N ALA A 8 -9.04 -14.06 36.10
CA ALA A 8 -9.01 -13.03 35.07
C ALA A 8 -9.93 -11.89 35.55
N LEU A 9 -9.31 -10.72 35.73
CA LEU A 9 -9.89 -9.50 36.26
C LEU A 9 -10.80 -8.85 35.21
N ALA A 10 -11.99 -8.41 35.62
CA ALA A 10 -12.92 -7.62 34.81
C ALA A 10 -13.16 -6.24 35.47
N ALA A 11 -13.67 -5.31 34.65
CA ALA A 11 -14.21 -3.97 34.97
C ALA A 11 -13.16 -2.83 35.10
N ALA A 12 -13.45 -1.58 34.74
CA ALA A 12 -14.73 -0.91 34.50
C ALA A 12 -14.59 0.27 33.53
N LEU A 13 -15.71 0.59 32.85
CA LEU A 13 -15.95 1.80 32.06
C LEU A 13 -16.09 3.02 32.99
N ALA A 14 -15.40 4.12 32.66
CA ALA A 14 -15.66 5.42 33.29
C ALA A 14 -16.57 6.25 32.39
N PHE A 15 -17.81 6.48 32.85
CA PHE A 15 -18.72 7.50 32.36
C PHE A 15 -18.41 8.81 33.07
N ASN A 16 -18.15 9.89 32.34
CA ASN A 16 -18.18 11.24 32.90
C ASN A 16 -19.41 11.99 32.42
N SER A 17 -20.08 12.55 33.42
CA SER A 17 -21.40 13.15 33.44
C SER A 17 -21.49 14.49 32.72
N VAL A 18 -22.68 14.73 32.17
CA VAL A 18 -23.16 15.97 31.55
C VAL A 18 -23.39 17.03 32.62
N GLN A 19 -22.92 18.25 32.38
CA GLN A 19 -23.39 19.46 33.06
C GLN A 19 -23.94 20.43 32.01
N ALA A 20 -25.20 20.80 32.21
CA ALA A 20 -25.92 21.76 31.38
C ALA A 20 -25.51 23.19 31.74
N ASP A 21 -25.27 24.01 30.72
CA ASP A 21 -25.27 25.46 30.85
C ASP A 21 -25.87 26.10 29.58
N SER A 22 -26.28 27.34 29.73
CA SER A 22 -27.49 27.94 29.19
C SER A 22 -27.16 29.01 28.15
N THR A 23 -28.03 29.14 27.12
CA THR A 23 -28.21 30.35 26.26
C THR A 23 -27.11 30.66 25.21
N PRO A 24 -27.39 31.41 24.11
CA PRO A 24 -28.59 31.57 23.27
C PRO A 24 -28.42 30.92 21.87
N SER A 25 -29.53 30.71 21.16
CA SER A 25 -29.54 30.37 19.74
C SER A 25 -28.88 31.47 18.90
N VAL A 26 -27.71 31.16 18.32
CA VAL A 26 -27.18 31.84 17.15
C VAL A 26 -27.32 30.89 15.98
N THR A 27 -28.24 31.21 15.07
CA THR A 27 -28.37 30.55 13.76
C THR A 27 -27.14 30.88 12.93
N THR A 28 -26.10 30.08 13.06
CA THR A 28 -24.95 30.10 12.15
C THR A 28 -25.31 29.22 10.95
N LEU A 29 -25.48 29.84 9.78
CA LEU A 29 -25.46 29.09 8.52
C LEU A 29 -24.12 28.36 8.42
N VAL A 30 -24.13 27.06 8.67
CA VAL A 30 -23.02 26.18 8.33
C VAL A 30 -23.06 26.03 6.81
N THR A 31 -22.35 26.91 6.13
CA THR A 31 -21.92 26.64 4.76
C THR A 31 -21.03 25.40 4.85
N SER A 32 -21.59 24.25 4.45
CA SER A 32 -20.84 23.01 4.30
C SER A 32 -19.85 23.22 3.15
N VAL A 33 -18.64 23.68 3.50
CA VAL A 33 -17.52 23.68 2.59
C VAL A 33 -17.08 22.22 2.51
N VAL A 34 -17.62 21.51 1.52
CA VAL A 34 -17.06 20.24 1.08
C VAL A 34 -15.60 20.54 0.73
N ALA A 35 -14.69 20.10 1.58
CA ALA A 35 -13.27 20.11 1.24
C ALA A 35 -13.13 19.27 -0.03
N PRO A 36 -12.55 19.80 -1.12
CA PRO A 36 -12.20 18.95 -2.24
C PRO A 36 -11.23 17.92 -1.71
N THR A 37 -11.58 16.64 -1.85
CA THR A 37 -10.62 15.55 -1.78
C THR A 37 -9.55 15.87 -2.80
N GLU A 38 -8.41 16.38 -2.34
CA GLU A 38 -7.21 16.49 -3.16
C GLU A 38 -6.83 15.06 -3.52
N THR A 39 -7.35 14.62 -4.65
CA THR A 39 -6.78 13.52 -5.41
C THR A 39 -5.37 14.01 -5.71
N ASN A 40 -4.41 13.57 -4.89
CA ASN A 40 -2.99 13.84 -5.07
C ASN A 40 -2.55 13.07 -6.31
N THR A 41 -3.00 13.56 -7.47
CA THR A 41 -2.50 13.19 -8.77
C THR A 41 -1.15 13.87 -8.89
N ARG A 42 -0.17 13.32 -8.17
CA ARG A 42 1.25 13.60 -8.38
C ARG A 42 1.54 13.08 -9.77
N LYS A 43 1.33 13.96 -10.75
CA LYS A 43 1.53 13.72 -12.16
C LYS A 43 3.02 13.38 -12.32
N HIS A 44 3.35 12.09 -12.31
CA HIS A 44 4.67 11.56 -12.65
C HIS A 44 4.89 11.80 -14.14
N ALA A 45 5.17 13.05 -14.47
CA ALA A 45 5.51 13.52 -15.80
C ALA A 45 6.98 13.91 -15.79
N SER A 46 7.84 12.94 -15.50
CA SER A 46 9.26 13.01 -15.75
C SER A 46 9.69 11.66 -16.32
N ARG A 47 10.56 11.70 -17.33
CA ARG A 47 11.21 10.54 -17.93
C ARG A 47 11.64 9.57 -16.82
N ALA A 48 11.20 8.31 -16.90
CA ALA A 48 11.48 7.32 -15.85
C ALA A 48 12.99 7.28 -15.53
N ILE A 49 13.33 7.45 -14.25
CA ILE A 49 14.71 7.47 -13.73
C ILE A 49 15.26 6.05 -13.72
N CYS A 50 14.45 5.10 -13.27
CA CYS A 50 14.74 3.68 -13.30
C CYS A 50 14.90 3.16 -14.73
N LYS A 51 15.83 2.21 -14.90
CA LYS A 51 15.99 1.41 -16.11
C LYS A 51 16.01 -0.06 -15.74
N GLN A 52 15.21 -0.86 -16.41
CA GLN A 52 15.26 -2.31 -16.20
C GLN A 52 16.65 -2.83 -16.55
N ILE A 53 17.21 -3.62 -15.65
CA ILE A 53 18.46 -4.36 -15.84
C ILE A 53 18.18 -5.85 -15.78
N PHE A 54 19.13 -6.65 -16.25
CA PHE A 54 19.12 -8.10 -16.08
C PHE A 54 20.17 -8.45 -15.02
N PRO A 55 19.82 -8.42 -13.73
CA PRO A 55 20.80 -8.60 -12.67
C PRO A 55 21.41 -10.00 -12.73
N GLN A 56 22.71 -10.07 -12.46
CA GLN A 56 23.47 -11.31 -12.31
C GLN A 56 23.89 -11.44 -10.84
N PRO A 57 23.70 -12.61 -10.20
CA PRO A 57 23.07 -13.83 -10.74
C PRO A 57 21.54 -13.68 -10.91
N LYS A 58 20.93 -14.54 -11.74
CA LYS A 58 19.46 -14.61 -12.01
C LYS A 58 18.61 -15.04 -10.79
N VAL A 59 18.94 -14.59 -9.60
CA VAL A 59 18.15 -14.87 -8.38
C VAL A 59 16.87 -14.03 -8.35
N PHE A 60 16.92 -12.83 -8.93
CA PHE A 60 15.79 -11.93 -9.03
C PHE A 60 14.83 -12.33 -10.15
N ARG A 61 13.54 -12.11 -9.89
CA ARG A 61 12.45 -12.40 -10.84
C ARG A 61 12.06 -11.10 -11.55
N CYS A 62 12.64 -10.88 -12.73
CA CYS A 62 12.57 -9.62 -13.46
C CYS A 62 11.77 -9.76 -14.75
N ASP A 63 10.43 -9.81 -14.67
CA ASP A 63 9.45 -10.13 -15.74
C ASP A 63 8.65 -11.44 -15.54
N ALA A 64 8.63 -12.00 -14.32
CA ALA A 64 7.94 -13.26 -14.09
C ALA A 64 6.43 -13.13 -14.30
N ARG A 65 5.82 -14.16 -14.88
CA ARG A 65 4.37 -14.21 -15.12
C ARG A 65 3.71 -15.13 -14.11
N GLY A 66 2.65 -14.64 -13.49
CA GLY A 66 1.95 -15.41 -12.48
C GLY A 66 0.98 -14.59 -11.66
N TYR A 67 0.72 -15.10 -10.46
CA TYR A 67 -0.15 -14.51 -9.46
C TYR A 67 0.50 -14.60 -8.08
N VAL A 68 -0.02 -13.82 -7.16
CA VAL A 68 0.27 -13.91 -5.72
C VAL A 68 -0.97 -14.41 -5.01
N ASN A 69 -0.81 -15.15 -3.93
CA ASN A 69 -1.92 -15.61 -3.10
C ASN A 69 -2.05 -14.83 -1.78
N ASN A 70 -1.12 -13.91 -1.53
CA ASN A 70 -1.13 -13.02 -0.38
C ASN A 70 -1.01 -11.56 -0.85
N ASP A 71 -1.97 -10.73 -0.46
CA ASP A 71 -2.00 -9.32 -0.76
C ASP A 71 -1.94 -8.40 0.47
N SER A 72 -1.63 -8.96 1.64
CA SER A 72 -1.54 -8.22 2.90
C SER A 72 -0.47 -7.11 2.90
N SER A 73 0.51 -7.20 1.99
CA SER A 73 1.57 -6.21 1.84
C SER A 73 1.36 -5.28 0.65
N LYS A 74 0.16 -5.22 0.06
CA LYS A 74 -0.20 -4.17 -0.91
C LYS A 74 -0.03 -2.80 -0.27
N ILE A 75 0.62 -1.89 -0.98
CA ILE A 75 0.77 -0.50 -0.56
C ILE A 75 -0.13 0.33 -1.47
N GLY A 76 -1.20 0.88 -0.89
CA GLY A 76 -2.18 1.68 -1.64
C GLY A 76 -2.92 0.92 -2.73
N GLU A 77 -3.66 1.68 -3.53
CA GLU A 77 -4.42 1.18 -4.68
C GLU A 77 -3.56 1.12 -5.96
N PRO A 78 -3.95 0.34 -6.97
CA PRO A 78 -3.27 0.33 -8.26
C PRO A 78 -3.26 1.73 -8.90
N VAL A 79 -2.10 2.12 -9.44
CA VAL A 79 -1.90 3.43 -10.07
C VAL A 79 -1.66 3.24 -11.57
N PHE A 80 -2.11 4.21 -12.38
CA PHE A 80 -1.80 4.25 -13.80
C PHE A 80 -0.37 4.76 -14.01
N MET A 81 0.46 3.91 -14.61
CA MET A 81 1.86 4.15 -14.92
C MET A 81 2.11 3.56 -16.32
N PRO A 82 2.34 4.38 -17.36
CA PRO A 82 2.36 3.93 -18.75
C PRO A 82 3.42 2.88 -19.08
N THR A 83 4.51 2.83 -18.31
CA THR A 83 5.62 1.91 -18.52
C THR A 83 5.98 1.15 -17.25
N VAL A 84 6.72 0.06 -17.41
CA VAL A 84 7.24 -0.73 -16.29
C VAL A 84 8.22 0.11 -15.48
N GLU A 85 9.06 0.92 -16.13
CA GLU A 85 10.01 1.81 -15.46
C GLU A 85 9.32 2.90 -14.64
N ASP A 86 8.17 3.43 -15.08
CA ASP A 86 7.37 4.36 -14.28
C ASP A 86 6.87 3.70 -12.97
N CYS A 87 6.58 2.39 -13.01
CA CYS A 87 6.22 1.62 -11.81
C CYS A 87 7.41 1.37 -10.89
N ALA A 88 8.60 1.15 -11.46
CA ALA A 88 9.83 1.04 -10.69
C ALA A 88 10.15 2.37 -9.99
N ASP A 89 10.02 3.50 -10.69
CA ASP A 89 10.11 4.83 -10.08
C ASP A 89 9.10 4.96 -8.94
N TYR A 90 7.83 4.66 -9.19
CA TYR A 90 6.78 4.76 -8.16
C TYR A 90 7.07 3.90 -6.93
N CYS A 91 7.55 2.67 -7.14
CA CYS A 91 8.00 1.79 -6.06
C CYS A 91 9.19 2.41 -5.29
N LEU A 92 10.20 2.97 -5.99
CA LEU A 92 11.36 3.61 -5.35
C LEU A 92 10.98 4.78 -4.42
N TRP A 93 9.95 5.55 -4.77
CA TRP A 93 9.48 6.66 -3.93
C TRP A 93 8.86 6.19 -2.62
N GLU A 94 8.25 5.00 -2.60
CA GLU A 94 7.71 4.41 -1.40
C GLU A 94 8.75 3.54 -0.70
N SER A 95 9.31 4.04 0.39
CA SER A 95 10.41 3.41 1.13
C SER A 95 10.14 1.97 1.61
N SER A 96 8.88 1.57 1.66
CA SER A 96 8.46 0.21 2.03
C SER A 96 8.24 -0.71 0.83
N CYS A 97 8.32 -0.22 -0.41
CA CYS A 97 8.10 -1.03 -1.59
C CYS A 97 9.35 -1.86 -1.95
N HIS A 98 9.12 -3.14 -2.23
CA HIS A 98 10.15 -4.09 -2.63
C HIS A 98 9.83 -4.79 -3.96
N SER A 99 8.55 -4.88 -4.32
CA SER A 99 8.12 -5.48 -5.57
C SER A 99 6.87 -4.82 -6.11
N PHE A 100 6.61 -5.03 -7.39
CA PHE A 100 5.40 -4.55 -8.05
C PHE A 100 4.96 -5.49 -9.15
N ASN A 101 3.68 -5.38 -9.49
CA ASN A 101 3.16 -5.98 -10.72
C ASN A 101 2.86 -4.91 -11.76
N TYR A 102 2.87 -5.30 -13.03
CA TYR A 102 2.52 -4.42 -14.14
C TYR A 102 1.55 -5.13 -15.08
N ARG A 103 0.45 -4.44 -15.40
CA ARG A 103 -0.59 -4.92 -16.32
C ARG A 103 -1.25 -3.73 -17.01
N TRP A 104 -1.08 -3.67 -18.34
CA TRP A 104 -1.79 -2.73 -19.22
C TRP A 104 -1.70 -1.25 -18.79
N GLY A 105 -0.49 -0.77 -18.45
CA GLY A 105 -0.27 0.62 -18.05
C GLY A 105 -0.69 0.92 -16.62
N SER A 106 -0.86 -0.10 -15.77
CA SER A 106 -1.11 0.07 -14.35
C SER A 106 -0.23 -0.87 -13.53
N CYS A 107 0.12 -0.44 -12.32
CA CYS A 107 0.82 -1.27 -11.35
C CYS A 107 0.25 -1.16 -9.95
N GLN A 108 0.34 -2.28 -9.25
CA GLN A 108 0.23 -2.38 -7.81
C GLN A 108 1.62 -2.58 -7.23
N ILE A 109 1.97 -1.80 -6.20
CA ILE A 109 3.22 -1.95 -5.43
C ILE A 109 2.98 -2.73 -4.14
N PHE A 110 4.04 -3.39 -3.66
CA PHE A 110 4.01 -4.27 -2.49
C PHE A 110 5.27 -4.12 -1.64
N GLY A 111 5.11 -4.25 -0.33
CA GLY A 111 6.24 -4.22 0.61
C GLY A 111 6.87 -5.55 0.95
N GLY A 112 6.59 -6.60 0.16
CA GLY A 112 7.20 -7.92 0.31
C GLY A 112 7.91 -8.34 -0.97
N ASP A 113 8.83 -9.30 -0.84
CA ASP A 113 9.37 -10.03 -1.99
C ASP A 113 8.37 -11.10 -2.49
N PHE A 114 8.76 -11.83 -3.53
CA PHE A 114 7.87 -12.82 -4.15
C PHE A 114 7.56 -14.01 -3.24
N SER A 115 8.49 -14.37 -2.34
CA SER A 115 8.29 -15.45 -1.40
C SER A 115 7.25 -15.05 -0.35
N ALA A 116 7.32 -13.84 0.17
CA ALA A 116 6.36 -13.29 1.14
C ALA A 116 4.94 -13.14 0.53
N LEU A 117 4.87 -12.86 -0.76
CA LEU A 117 3.62 -12.74 -1.51
C LEU A 117 3.01 -14.10 -1.90
N GLY A 118 3.74 -15.20 -1.68
CA GLY A 118 3.35 -16.53 -2.16
C GLY A 118 3.14 -16.55 -3.67
N PHE A 119 4.07 -15.93 -4.40
CA PHE A 119 4.08 -15.91 -5.86
C PHE A 119 4.15 -17.33 -6.42
N PHE A 120 3.35 -17.60 -7.44
CA PHE A 120 3.44 -18.81 -8.23
C PHE A 120 3.36 -18.50 -9.72
N GLU A 121 4.17 -19.20 -10.50
CA GLU A 121 4.23 -19.02 -11.94
C GLU A 121 2.96 -19.56 -12.60
N ALA A 122 2.38 -18.75 -13.47
CA ALA A 122 1.21 -19.11 -14.26
C ALA A 122 1.16 -18.26 -15.52
N THR A 123 0.46 -18.74 -16.55
CA THR A 123 0.20 -17.92 -17.74
C THR A 123 -0.78 -16.81 -17.35
N SER A 124 -0.27 -15.58 -17.24
CA SER A 124 -1.08 -14.39 -16.94
C SER A 124 -0.64 -13.20 -17.79
N TYR A 125 -1.47 -12.15 -17.88
CA TYR A 125 -1.08 -10.87 -18.48
C TYR A 125 -0.47 -9.90 -17.46
N THR A 126 -0.14 -10.41 -16.28
CA THR A 126 0.48 -9.66 -15.19
C THR A 126 1.95 -10.04 -15.12
N TYR A 127 2.81 -9.04 -15.24
CA TYR A 127 4.25 -9.20 -15.10
C TYR A 127 4.66 -8.74 -13.72
N TRP A 128 5.56 -9.47 -13.09
CA TRP A 128 6.02 -9.21 -11.73
C TRP A 128 7.50 -8.87 -11.74
N TYR A 129 7.87 -7.88 -10.93
CA TYR A 129 9.22 -7.39 -10.81
C TYR A 129 9.59 -7.12 -9.35
N GLN A 130 10.85 -7.38 -9.01
CA GLN A 130 11.48 -6.89 -7.77
C GLN A 130 12.19 -5.56 -8.09
N LEU A 131 12.31 -4.66 -7.12
CA LEU A 131 12.93 -3.35 -7.37
C LEU A 131 14.40 -3.48 -7.80
N GLU A 132 15.08 -4.52 -7.33
CA GLU A 132 16.45 -4.91 -7.70
C GLU A 132 16.61 -5.29 -9.19
N CYS A 133 15.50 -5.46 -9.92
CA CYS A 133 15.49 -5.60 -11.36
C CYS A 133 15.72 -4.28 -12.11
N PHE A 134 15.86 -3.16 -11.40
CA PHE A 134 16.04 -1.84 -11.96
C PHE A 134 17.30 -1.18 -11.40
N ASN A 135 17.95 -0.39 -12.25
CA ASN A 135 18.93 0.59 -11.83
C ASN A 135 18.24 1.95 -11.78
N CYS A 136 18.11 2.46 -10.57
CA CYS A 136 17.62 3.78 -10.21
C CYS A 136 18.68 4.38 -9.27
#